data_AF-A0AAE1VIN6-F1
#
_entry.id   AF-A0AAE1VIN6-F1
#
_cell.length_a   1.000
_cell.length_b   1.000
_cell.length_c   1.000
_cell.angle_alpha   90.00
_cell.angle_beta   90.00
_cell.angle_gamma   90.00
#
_symmetry.space_group_name_H-M   'P 1'
#
loop_
_entity.id
_entity.type
_entity.pdbx_description
1 polymer ?
#
loop_
_entity_poly.entity_id
_entity_poly.type
_entity_poly.pdbx_seq_one_letter_code
_entity_poly.pdbx_strand_id
1 'polypeptide(L)'
;MVCFFFMFTDQNYIFPFRPCMQVFRCIQLLDHFAPRISYLVWFLGPLLETFYNYFKDDRCDSPLKLLLDITSREMRHCTQCICQYHQAQELYSTEYDPTSIGPLLEVLRTLDGQRITQHLKEINNRIRCGEYDIVHGSGEIVSVMFEVLMFPILLDDSYLASEFETFIDAIDKTHELTLGGHKQYPGVYALLFHKGRRARSIGLRLVGRLSKLRASCNFFVCSHIHQGH
;
A
#
# COMPACT_ATOMS: atom_id res chain seq x y z
N MET A 1 -20.14 0.92 14.79
CA MET A 1 -18.68 0.82 14.91
C MET A 1 -18.19 0.02 13.71
N VAL A 2 -17.55 0.66 12.74
CA VAL A 2 -17.06 0.01 11.51
C VAL A 2 -15.63 -0.46 11.79
N CYS A 3 -15.44 -1.77 11.94
CA CYS A 3 -14.10 -2.35 12.03
C CYS A 3 -13.56 -2.53 10.61
N PHE A 4 -12.45 -1.87 10.28
CA PHE A 4 -11.72 -2.13 9.05
C PHE A 4 -10.92 -3.44 9.22
N PHE A 5 -11.52 -4.55 8.80
CA PHE A 5 -10.81 -5.80 8.60
C PHE A 5 -10.16 -5.78 7.23
N PHE A 6 -8.83 -5.62 7.19
CA PHE A 6 -8.06 -5.79 5.97
C PHE A 6 -7.97 -7.28 5.66
N MET A 7 -8.80 -7.78 4.75
CA MET A 7 -8.68 -9.15 4.26
C MET A 7 -8.02 -9.12 2.89
N PHE A 8 -6.70 -9.23 2.83
CA PHE A 8 -6.00 -9.61 1.60
C PHE A 8 -5.94 -11.14 1.57
N THR A 9 -6.90 -11.78 0.91
CA THR A 9 -6.92 -13.24 0.77
C THR A 9 -5.99 -13.65 -0.37
N ASP A 10 -5.16 -14.66 -0.10
CA ASP A 10 -4.40 -15.40 -1.10
C ASP A 10 -5.35 -16.16 -2.01
N GLN A 11 -5.04 -16.17 -3.30
CA GLN A 11 -5.67 -17.07 -4.26
C GLN A 11 -5.42 -18.52 -3.82
N ASN A 12 -6.48 -19.33 -3.89
CA ASN A 12 -6.56 -20.77 -3.60
C ASN A 12 -6.84 -21.13 -2.14
N TYR A 13 -8.10 -21.32 -1.75
CA TYR A 13 -8.64 -22.46 -0.98
C TYR A 13 -10.18 -22.35 -0.91
N ILE A 14 -10.89 -23.46 -1.12
CA ILE A 14 -12.36 -23.57 -1.13
C ILE A 14 -12.86 -24.09 0.24
N PHE A 15 -14.05 -23.63 0.66
CA PHE A 15 -14.98 -24.11 1.72
C PHE A 15 -14.94 -23.41 3.11
N PRO A 16 -16.02 -23.50 3.94
CA PRO A 16 -17.33 -22.85 3.74
C PRO A 16 -17.83 -22.15 5.03
N PHE A 17 -18.14 -20.85 5.03
CA PHE A 17 -18.93 -20.27 6.13
C PHE A 17 -19.81 -19.10 5.63
N ARG A 18 -21.12 -19.22 5.87
CA ARG A 18 -22.11 -18.13 5.86
C ARG A 18 -22.57 -17.91 7.33
N PRO A 19 -23.12 -16.73 7.72
CA PRO A 19 -23.51 -15.58 6.89
C PRO A 19 -23.05 -14.20 7.40
N CYS A 20 -22.69 -13.28 6.50
CA CYS A 20 -23.17 -11.89 6.57
C CYS A 20 -23.12 -11.26 5.17
N MET A 21 -24.30 -10.94 4.63
CA MET A 21 -24.60 -10.96 3.19
C MET A 21 -24.56 -9.57 2.53
N GLN A 22 -23.61 -8.70 2.89
CA GLN A 22 -23.47 -7.37 2.26
C GLN A 22 -22.06 -6.98 1.80
N VAL A 23 -20.99 -7.65 2.27
CA VAL A 23 -19.60 -7.30 1.88
C VAL A 23 -19.12 -8.05 0.62
N PHE A 24 -19.81 -9.11 0.21
CA PHE A 24 -19.37 -9.99 -0.88
C PHE A 24 -19.57 -9.43 -2.31
N ARG A 25 -20.31 -8.33 -2.49
CA ARG A 25 -20.54 -7.78 -3.84
C ARG A 25 -19.38 -6.94 -4.38
N CYS A 26 -18.49 -6.40 -3.54
CA CYS A 26 -17.37 -5.59 -4.04
C CYS A 26 -16.20 -6.43 -4.56
N ILE A 27 -15.95 -7.61 -3.99
CA ILE A 27 -14.81 -8.47 -4.40
C ILE A 27 -15.09 -9.16 -5.74
N GLN A 28 -16.33 -9.62 -5.98
CA GLN A 28 -16.68 -10.28 -7.25
C GLN A 28 -16.80 -9.33 -8.46
N LEU A 29 -16.84 -8.01 -8.26
CA LEU A 29 -16.87 -7.03 -9.35
C LEU A 29 -15.48 -6.56 -9.80
N LEU A 30 -14.44 -6.72 -8.96
CA LEU A 30 -13.06 -6.32 -9.29
C LEU A 30 -12.34 -7.34 -10.18
N ASP A 31 -12.67 -8.62 -10.08
CA ASP A 31 -12.10 -9.67 -10.96
C ASP A 31 -12.57 -9.58 -12.42
N HIS A 32 -13.66 -8.84 -12.69
CA HIS A 32 -14.19 -8.72 -14.05
C HIS A 32 -13.65 -7.51 -14.84
N PHE A 33 -12.92 -6.59 -14.18
CA PHE A 33 -12.30 -5.42 -14.82
C PHE A 33 -10.76 -5.49 -14.93
N ALA A 34 -10.13 -6.49 -14.30
CA ALA A 34 -8.68 -6.67 -14.26
C ALA A 34 -7.95 -6.89 -15.61
N PRO A 35 -8.52 -7.50 -16.68
CA PRO A 35 -7.67 -7.91 -17.81
C PRO A 35 -7.24 -6.75 -18.74
N ARG A 36 -7.72 -5.52 -18.57
CA ARG A 36 -7.29 -4.37 -19.40
C ARG A 36 -6.13 -3.55 -18.81
N ILE A 37 -5.85 -3.67 -17.52
CA ILE A 37 -5.00 -2.69 -16.79
C ILE A 37 -3.62 -3.27 -16.43
N SER A 38 -3.48 -4.59 -16.32
CA SER A 38 -2.18 -5.25 -16.09
C SER A 38 -1.13 -4.91 -17.17
N TYR A 39 -1.55 -4.51 -18.37
CA TYR A 39 -0.65 -4.13 -19.45
C TYR A 39 0.00 -2.75 -19.28
N LEU A 40 -0.66 -1.80 -18.58
CA LEU A 40 -0.17 -0.42 -18.44
C LEU A 40 0.96 -0.31 -17.41
N VAL A 41 0.85 -1.00 -16.27
CA VAL A 41 1.92 -1.07 -15.27
C VAL A 41 3.12 -1.85 -15.80
N TRP A 42 2.87 -2.87 -16.64
CA TRP A 42 3.92 -3.58 -17.37
C TRP A 42 4.60 -2.71 -18.44
N PHE A 43 3.92 -1.68 -18.94
CA PHE A 43 4.46 -0.74 -19.94
C PHE A 43 5.42 0.30 -19.36
N LEU A 44 5.31 0.63 -18.07
CA LEU A 44 6.23 1.56 -17.40
C LEU A 44 7.63 0.98 -17.24
N GLY A 45 7.74 -0.36 -17.15
CA GLY A 45 9.03 -1.00 -17.13
C GLY A 45 9.87 -0.62 -18.35
N PRO A 46 9.30 -0.74 -19.56
CA PRO A 46 9.77 -0.20 -20.82
C PRO A 46 10.61 1.08 -20.83
N LEU A 47 10.15 2.02 -19.99
CA LEU A 47 10.21 3.44 -20.26
C LEU A 47 10.91 4.20 -19.14
N LEU A 48 11.72 3.52 -18.32
CA LEU A 48 12.47 4.16 -17.25
C LEU A 48 13.33 5.33 -17.78
N GLU A 49 13.97 5.15 -18.93
CA GLU A 49 14.71 6.20 -19.64
C GLU A 49 13.83 7.39 -20.04
N THR A 50 12.54 7.17 -20.27
CA THR A 50 11.59 8.23 -20.65
C THR A 50 11.39 9.21 -19.49
N PHE A 51 11.50 8.76 -18.24
CA PHE A 51 11.39 9.61 -17.05
C PHE A 51 12.65 10.45 -16.77
N TYR A 52 13.78 10.18 -17.43
CA TYR A 52 15.03 10.93 -17.20
C TYR A 52 14.86 12.45 -17.38
N ASN A 53 14.01 12.85 -18.34
CA ASN A 53 13.74 14.26 -18.63
C ASN A 53 12.42 14.77 -18.01
N TYR A 54 11.83 14.03 -17.07
CA TYR A 54 10.55 14.41 -16.46
C TYR A 54 10.57 15.83 -15.88
N PHE A 55 11.62 16.16 -15.12
CA PHE A 55 11.79 17.49 -14.51
C PHE A 55 12.24 18.59 -15.49
N LYS A 56 12.62 18.22 -16.72
CA LYS A 56 12.98 19.21 -17.76
C LYS A 56 11.78 19.67 -18.57
N ASP A 57 10.65 18.95 -18.52
CA ASP A 57 9.42 19.36 -19.19
C ASP A 57 8.51 20.12 -18.22
N ASP A 58 8.43 21.44 -18.38
CA ASP A 58 7.60 22.31 -17.55
C ASP A 58 6.10 22.18 -17.86
N ARG A 59 5.73 21.66 -19.03
CA ARG A 59 4.32 21.59 -19.45
C ARG A 59 3.55 20.60 -18.61
N CYS A 60 2.38 20.98 -18.10
CA CYS A 60 1.54 20.11 -17.27
C CYS A 60 0.86 18.99 -18.06
N ASP A 61 0.65 19.19 -19.36
CA ASP A 61 0.03 18.25 -20.31
C ASP A 61 1.06 17.39 -21.05
N SER A 62 2.31 17.35 -20.57
CA SER A 62 3.31 16.49 -21.18
C SER A 62 2.91 15.02 -21.07
N PRO A 63 3.23 14.18 -22.08
CA PRO A 63 2.89 12.77 -22.06
C PRO A 63 3.38 12.04 -20.79
N LEU A 64 4.53 12.46 -20.26
CA LEU A 64 5.12 11.91 -19.04
C LEU A 64 4.32 12.25 -17.78
N LYS A 65 3.86 13.50 -17.65
CA LYS A 65 3.03 13.92 -16.50
C LYS A 65 1.65 13.28 -16.56
N LEU A 66 1.06 13.17 -17.76
CA LEU A 66 -0.19 12.46 -17.98
C LEU A 66 -0.06 10.97 -17.64
N LEU A 67 1.03 10.32 -18.07
CA LEU A 67 1.29 8.92 -17.75
C LEU A 67 1.44 8.70 -16.24
N LEU A 68 2.17 9.58 -15.55
CA LEU A 68 2.30 9.52 -14.10
C LEU A 68 0.97 9.75 -13.38
N ASP A 69 0.15 10.70 -13.84
CA ASP A 69 -1.19 10.97 -13.28
C ASP A 69 -2.12 9.76 -13.45
N ILE A 70 -2.16 9.16 -14.64
CA ILE A 70 -2.95 7.95 -14.91
C ILE A 70 -2.48 6.80 -14.00
N THR A 71 -1.19 6.52 -13.97
CA THR A 71 -0.63 5.44 -13.14
C THR A 71 -0.91 5.68 -11.66
N SER A 72 -0.77 6.94 -11.21
CA SER A 72 -1.11 7.34 -9.85
C SER A 72 -2.56 7.01 -9.52
N ARG A 73 -3.51 7.42 -10.37
CA ARG A 73 -4.94 7.17 -10.17
C ARG A 73 -5.28 5.69 -10.06
N GLU A 74 -4.67 4.84 -10.88
CA GLU A 74 -4.87 3.39 -10.80
C GLU A 74 -4.35 2.83 -9.45
N MET A 75 -3.15 3.24 -9.04
CA MET A 75 -2.57 2.81 -7.76
C MET A 75 -3.36 3.30 -6.54
N ARG A 76 -4.07 4.43 -6.63
CA ARG A 76 -4.94 4.94 -5.53
C ARG A 76 -6.06 3.96 -5.16
N HIS A 77 -6.41 3.02 -6.03
CA HIS A 77 -7.54 2.11 -5.82
C HIS A 77 -7.19 0.63 -5.98
N CYS A 78 -5.94 0.30 -6.30
CA CYS A 78 -5.55 -1.07 -6.62
C CYS A 78 -4.19 -1.46 -6.02
N THR A 79 -4.23 -2.25 -4.95
CA THR A 79 -3.02 -2.81 -4.30
C THR A 79 -2.22 -3.74 -5.20
N GLN A 80 -2.85 -4.40 -6.17
CA GLN A 80 -2.14 -5.19 -7.19
C GLN A 80 -1.35 -4.29 -8.14
N CYS A 81 -1.89 -3.13 -8.55
CA CYS A 81 -1.15 -2.16 -9.35
C CYS A 81 0.06 -1.61 -8.59
N ILE A 82 -0.13 -1.31 -7.29
CA ILE A 82 0.98 -0.91 -6.40
C ILE A 82 2.06 -2.01 -6.37
N CYS A 83 1.68 -3.28 -6.13
CA CYS A 83 2.65 -4.37 -6.09
C CYS A 83 3.43 -4.50 -7.41
N GLN A 84 2.73 -4.51 -8.54
CA GLN A 84 3.36 -4.63 -9.86
C GLN A 84 4.30 -3.47 -10.16
N TYR A 85 3.92 -2.25 -9.76
CA TYR A 85 4.73 -1.06 -9.96
C TYR A 85 6.05 -1.12 -9.17
N HIS A 86 5.99 -1.43 -7.87
CA HIS A 86 7.20 -1.55 -7.05
C HIS A 86 8.04 -2.80 -7.39
N GLN A 87 7.41 -3.90 -7.79
CA GLN A 87 8.13 -5.09 -8.30
C GLN A 87 8.89 -4.79 -9.58
N ALA A 88 8.33 -3.97 -10.49
CA ALA A 88 9.05 -3.53 -11.68
C ALA A 88 10.29 -2.70 -11.31
N GLN A 89 10.18 -1.78 -10.34
CA GLN A 89 11.33 -1.03 -9.83
C GLN A 89 12.40 -1.94 -9.19
N GLU A 90 11.98 -2.94 -8.42
CA GLU A 90 12.89 -3.93 -7.83
C GLU A 90 13.64 -4.69 -8.92
N LEU A 91 12.93 -5.14 -9.96
CA LEU A 91 13.53 -5.82 -11.11
C LEU A 91 14.58 -4.95 -11.82
N TYR A 92 14.34 -3.64 -11.99
CA TYR A 92 15.38 -2.72 -12.51
C TYR A 92 16.62 -2.68 -11.63
N SER A 93 16.44 -2.68 -10.31
CA SER A 93 17.54 -2.64 -9.36
C SER A 93 18.34 -3.94 -9.31
N THR A 94 17.76 -5.08 -9.70
CA THR A 94 18.43 -6.39 -9.64
C THR A 94 19.01 -6.83 -10.98
N GLU A 95 18.37 -6.49 -12.10
CA GLU A 95 18.73 -6.98 -13.44
C GLU A 95 19.71 -6.06 -14.19
N TYR A 96 19.80 -4.79 -13.81
CA TYR A 96 20.59 -3.79 -14.55
C TYR A 96 21.76 -3.25 -13.73
N ASP A 97 22.78 -2.75 -14.44
CA ASP A 97 23.94 -2.13 -13.82
C ASP A 97 23.55 -0.89 -12.98
N PRO A 98 23.92 -0.85 -11.67
CA PRO A 98 23.54 0.24 -10.77
C PRO A 98 24.01 1.63 -11.22
N THR A 99 25.14 1.73 -11.92
CA THR A 99 25.67 3.04 -12.35
C THR A 99 24.83 3.63 -13.49
N SER A 100 24.22 2.76 -14.30
CA SER A 100 23.36 3.15 -15.41
C SER A 100 21.92 3.38 -14.96
N ILE A 101 21.37 2.48 -14.14
CA ILE A 101 19.96 2.48 -13.74
C ILE A 101 19.68 3.34 -12.50
N GLY A 102 20.68 3.53 -11.64
CA GLY A 102 20.56 4.22 -10.35
C GLY A 102 19.97 5.63 -10.46
N PRO A 103 20.50 6.52 -11.32
CA PRO A 103 19.95 7.87 -11.49
C PRO A 103 18.48 7.89 -11.93
N LEU A 104 18.07 6.91 -12.74
CA LEU A 104 16.69 6.80 -13.21
C LEU A 104 15.73 6.32 -12.11
N LEU A 105 16.17 5.34 -11.31
CA LEU A 105 15.43 4.89 -10.14
C LEU A 105 15.30 5.99 -9.08
N GLU A 106 16.31 6.85 -8.93
CA GLU A 106 16.24 8.01 -8.04
C GLU A 106 15.17 9.02 -8.48
N VAL A 107 15.04 9.25 -9.80
CA VAL A 107 13.95 10.07 -10.36
C VAL A 107 12.59 9.43 -10.03
N LEU A 108 12.40 8.13 -10.26
CA LEU A 108 11.14 7.46 -9.93
C LEU A 108 10.81 7.53 -8.43
N ARG A 109 11.77 7.26 -7.55
CA ARG A 109 11.56 7.35 -6.09
C ARG A 109 11.15 8.76 -5.66
N THR A 110 11.74 9.79 -6.28
CA THR A 110 11.35 11.18 -6.05
C THR A 110 9.89 11.41 -6.48
N LEU A 111 9.50 10.89 -7.64
CA LEU A 111 8.12 10.99 -8.14
C LEU A 111 7.13 10.21 -7.27
N ASP A 112 7.50 9.05 -6.76
CA ASP A 112 6.71 8.27 -5.82
C ASP A 112 6.48 9.02 -4.51
N GLY A 113 7.56 9.59 -3.96
CA GLY A 113 7.50 10.45 -2.78
C GLY A 113 6.52 11.61 -2.98
N GLN A 114 6.64 12.34 -4.09
CA GLN A 114 5.75 13.46 -4.43
C GLN A 114 4.30 13.01 -4.61
N ARG A 115 4.07 11.93 -5.36
CA ARG A 115 2.75 11.38 -5.66
C ARG A 115 2.01 10.98 -4.39
N ILE A 116 2.67 10.21 -3.52
CA ILE A 116 2.06 9.68 -2.29
C ILE A 116 1.87 10.81 -1.28
N THR A 117 2.84 11.70 -1.14
CA THR A 117 2.70 12.90 -0.29
C THR A 117 1.49 13.74 -0.70
N GLN A 118 1.35 14.04 -1.99
CA GLN A 118 0.24 14.85 -2.49
C GLN A 118 -1.11 14.15 -2.23
N HIS A 119 -1.15 12.84 -2.40
CA HIS A 119 -2.33 12.04 -2.09
C HIS A 119 -2.68 12.06 -0.59
N LEU A 120 -1.69 11.91 0.29
CA LEU A 120 -1.87 11.99 1.74
C LEU A 120 -2.40 13.36 2.15
N LYS A 121 -1.89 14.46 1.58
CA LYS A 121 -2.44 15.81 1.82
C LYS A 121 -3.89 15.94 1.41
N GLU A 122 -4.26 15.41 0.24
CA GLU A 122 -5.65 15.43 -0.25
C GLU A 122 -6.59 14.69 0.71
N ILE A 123 -6.16 13.54 1.25
CA ILE A 123 -6.92 12.80 2.26
C ILE A 123 -6.97 13.59 3.58
N ASN A 124 -5.82 14.03 4.10
CA ASN A 124 -5.71 14.75 5.37
C ASN A 124 -6.56 16.03 5.37
N ASN A 125 -6.57 16.77 4.25
CA ASN A 125 -7.43 17.95 4.09
C ASN A 125 -8.90 17.58 4.13
N ARG A 126 -9.34 16.55 3.41
CA ARG A 126 -10.74 16.08 3.43
C ARG A 126 -11.17 15.60 4.82
N ILE A 127 -10.29 14.87 5.53
CA ILE A 127 -10.54 14.43 6.91
C ILE A 127 -10.70 15.64 7.84
N ARG A 128 -9.80 16.63 7.74
CA ARG A 128 -9.84 17.84 8.57
C ARG A 128 -11.09 18.69 8.32
N CYS A 129 -11.57 18.76 7.09
CA CYS A 129 -12.79 19.47 6.74
C CYS A 129 -14.07 18.71 7.16
N GLY A 130 -13.96 17.47 7.64
CA GLY A 130 -15.11 16.63 7.98
C GLY A 130 -15.88 16.12 6.75
N GLU A 131 -15.32 16.29 5.55
CA GLU A 131 -15.92 15.94 4.26
C GLU A 131 -15.60 14.51 3.83
N TYR A 132 -14.76 13.79 4.59
CA TYR A 132 -14.33 12.46 4.21
C TYR A 132 -15.39 11.40 4.56
N ASP A 133 -16.18 11.00 3.56
CA ASP A 133 -17.04 9.83 3.67
C ASP A 133 -16.22 8.53 3.57
N ILE A 134 -15.95 7.97 4.73
CA ILE A 134 -15.15 6.77 4.92
C ILE A 134 -15.77 5.54 4.23
N VAL A 135 -17.10 5.51 4.06
CA VAL A 135 -17.80 4.38 3.44
C VAL A 135 -17.47 4.30 1.94
N HIS A 136 -17.43 5.45 1.27
CA HIS A 136 -17.13 5.54 -0.16
C HIS A 136 -15.63 5.69 -0.47
N GLY A 137 -14.83 6.20 0.48
CA GLY A 137 -13.38 6.40 0.34
C GLY A 137 -12.50 5.23 0.81
N SER A 138 -13.07 4.17 1.36
CA SER A 138 -12.33 3.07 2.00
C SER A 138 -11.20 2.48 1.14
N GLY A 139 -11.40 2.30 -0.16
CA GLY A 139 -10.37 1.76 -1.07
C GLY A 139 -9.13 2.65 -1.20
N GLU A 140 -9.30 3.97 -1.10
CA GLU A 140 -8.22 4.95 -1.16
C GLU A 140 -7.35 4.90 0.10
N ILE A 141 -7.98 4.91 1.28
CA ILE A 141 -7.31 4.71 2.59
C ILE A 141 -6.53 3.41 2.59
N VAL A 142 -7.17 2.32 2.14
CA VAL A 142 -6.55 0.99 2.13
C VAL A 142 -5.34 0.98 1.23
N SER A 143 -5.44 1.56 0.03
CA SER A 143 -4.35 1.54 -0.96
C SER A 143 -3.15 2.36 -0.49
N VAL A 144 -3.35 3.58 0.02
CA VAL A 144 -2.23 4.41 0.51
C VAL A 144 -1.58 3.82 1.76
N MET A 145 -2.37 3.27 2.68
CA MET A 145 -1.82 2.63 3.87
C MET A 145 -1.08 1.34 3.52
N PHE A 146 -1.61 0.56 2.58
CA PHE A 146 -0.95 -0.62 2.05
C PHE A 146 0.40 -0.25 1.42
N GLU A 147 0.42 0.74 0.54
CA GLU A 147 1.62 1.15 -0.16
C GLU A 147 2.74 1.59 0.81
N VAL A 148 2.44 2.50 1.74
CA VAL A 148 3.44 3.01 2.69
C VAL A 148 3.92 1.92 3.67
N LEU A 149 3.04 1.02 4.11
CA LEU A 149 3.40 -0.03 5.06
C LEU A 149 4.07 -1.25 4.41
N MET A 150 3.85 -1.48 3.11
CA MET A 150 4.53 -2.54 2.36
C MET A 150 5.91 -2.11 1.86
N PHE A 151 6.06 -0.84 1.46
CA PHE A 151 7.29 -0.30 0.85
C PHE A 151 7.93 0.75 1.78
N PRO A 152 8.66 0.33 2.82
CA PRO A 152 9.14 1.22 3.89
C PRO A 152 10.14 2.28 3.43
N ILE A 153 10.78 2.12 2.28
CA ILE A 153 11.68 3.13 1.67
C ILE A 153 10.98 4.49 1.49
N LEU A 154 9.65 4.48 1.33
CA LEU A 154 8.84 5.70 1.25
C LEU A 154 8.90 6.54 2.52
N LEU A 155 9.13 5.92 3.68
CA LEU A 155 9.22 6.61 4.97
C LEU A 155 10.59 7.26 5.21
N ASP A 156 11.56 7.08 4.31
CA ASP A 156 12.84 7.80 4.35
C ASP A 156 12.67 9.28 3.94
N ASP A 157 11.64 9.59 3.14
CA ASP A 157 11.24 10.97 2.85
C ASP A 157 10.54 11.59 4.08
N SER A 158 11.20 12.57 4.69
CA SER A 158 10.71 13.22 5.91
C SER A 158 9.36 13.92 5.76
N TYR A 159 9.03 14.39 4.55
CA TYR A 159 7.80 15.11 4.28
C TYR A 159 6.63 14.13 4.10
N LEU A 160 6.85 13.06 3.34
CA LEU A 160 5.90 11.94 3.25
C LEU A 160 5.65 11.34 4.63
N ALA A 161 6.70 11.08 5.40
CA ALA A 161 6.60 10.52 6.75
C ALA A 161 5.75 11.40 7.68
N SER A 162 5.90 12.72 7.60
CA SER A 162 5.10 13.68 8.37
C SER A 162 3.61 13.68 7.96
N GLU A 163 3.32 13.66 6.66
CA GLU A 163 1.94 13.57 6.16
C GLU A 163 1.30 12.22 6.53
N PHE A 164 2.10 11.15 6.49
CA PHE A 164 1.66 9.81 6.87
C PHE A 164 1.38 9.69 8.36
N GLU A 165 2.17 10.33 9.23
CA GLU A 165 1.87 10.41 10.67
C GLU A 165 0.51 11.06 10.92
N THR A 166 0.24 12.18 10.24
CA THR A 166 -1.03 12.91 10.36
C THR A 166 -2.19 12.03 9.90
N PHE A 167 -2.01 11.35 8.77
CA PHE A 167 -2.99 10.43 8.20
C PHE A 167 -3.28 9.26 9.14
N ILE A 168 -2.25 8.50 9.54
CA ILE A 168 -2.44 7.27 10.32
C ILE A 168 -3.00 7.56 11.73
N ASP A 169 -2.64 8.70 12.34
CA ASP A 169 -3.24 9.12 13.61
C ASP A 169 -4.72 9.48 13.47
N ALA A 170 -5.11 10.13 12.37
CA ALA A 170 -6.51 10.45 12.12
C ALA A 170 -7.36 9.19 11.86
N ILE A 171 -6.83 8.24 11.08
CA ILE A 171 -7.51 6.95 10.86
C ILE A 171 -7.59 6.15 12.17
N ASP A 172 -6.53 6.10 12.97
CA ASP A 172 -6.53 5.34 14.24
C ASP A 172 -7.50 5.89 15.28
N LYS A 173 -7.75 7.20 15.28
CA LYS A 173 -8.73 7.83 16.17
C LYS A 173 -10.17 7.52 15.77
N THR A 174 -10.42 7.34 14.48
CA THR A 174 -11.75 7.14 13.92
C THR A 174 -12.10 5.66 13.79
N HIS A 175 -11.08 4.80 13.62
CA HIS A 175 -11.25 3.37 13.38
C HIS A 175 -10.22 2.54 14.12
N GLU A 176 -10.60 1.31 14.44
CA GLU A 176 -9.67 0.33 14.96
C GLU A 176 -8.79 -0.23 13.85
N LEU A 177 -7.52 0.20 13.81
CA LEU A 177 -6.54 -0.31 12.86
C LEU A 177 -6.07 -1.72 13.25
N THR A 178 -6.24 -2.67 12.34
CA THR A 178 -5.71 -4.04 12.44
C THR A 178 -5.04 -4.42 11.12
N LEU A 179 -4.04 -5.29 11.19
CA LEU A 179 -3.39 -5.83 10.00
C LEU A 179 -3.99 -7.20 9.68
N GLY A 180 -4.19 -7.44 8.39
CA GLY A 180 -4.76 -8.67 7.87
C GLY A 180 -3.77 -9.80 7.72
N GLY A 181 -4.14 -11.00 8.19
CA GLY A 181 -3.55 -12.28 7.80
C GLY A 181 -2.04 -12.46 8.09
N HIS A 182 -1.45 -13.44 7.40
CA HIS A 182 -0.04 -13.85 7.55
C HIS A 182 0.96 -12.93 6.81
N LYS A 183 0.50 -11.89 6.11
CA LYS A 183 1.38 -10.99 5.35
C LYS A 183 2.21 -10.13 6.29
N GLN A 184 3.49 -9.96 5.93
CA GLN A 184 4.38 -9.05 6.65
C GLN A 184 4.24 -7.65 6.06
N TYR A 185 4.17 -6.64 6.94
CA TYR A 185 4.14 -5.23 6.57
C TYR A 185 5.41 -4.56 7.13
N PRO A 186 6.52 -4.54 6.36
CA PRO A 186 7.81 -4.07 6.86
C PRO A 186 7.77 -2.63 7.40
N GLY A 187 6.96 -1.76 6.81
CA GLY A 187 6.77 -0.37 7.24
C GLY A 187 6.17 -0.24 8.64
N VAL A 188 5.49 -1.27 9.16
CA VAL A 188 5.02 -1.26 10.56
C VAL A 188 6.20 -1.24 11.54
N TYR A 189 7.31 -1.89 11.20
CA TYR A 189 8.54 -1.81 11.98
C TYR A 189 9.23 -0.46 11.82
N ALA A 190 9.19 0.13 10.62
CA ALA A 190 9.70 1.49 10.40
C ALA A 190 8.95 2.53 11.28
N LEU A 191 7.64 2.34 11.51
CA LEU A 191 6.88 3.21 12.42
C LEU A 191 7.42 3.22 13.85
N LEU A 192 8.06 2.15 14.33
CA LEU A 192 8.67 2.10 15.68
C LEU A 192 9.82 3.10 15.85
N PHE A 193 10.46 3.48 14.74
CA PHE A 193 11.56 4.43 14.69
C PHE A 193 11.14 5.81 14.17
N HIS A 194 9.84 6.01 13.91
CA HIS A 194 9.32 7.29 13.47
C HIS A 194 9.57 8.39 14.52
N LYS A 195 9.85 9.63 14.07
CA LYS A 195 10.10 10.77 14.97
C LYS A 195 8.88 11.05 15.86
N GLY A 196 7.70 11.00 15.25
CA GLY A 196 6.39 11.11 15.88
C GLY A 196 6.10 10.09 16.97
N ARG A 197 5.67 10.55 18.15
CA ARG A 197 5.26 9.65 19.24
C ARG A 197 3.98 8.88 18.92
N ARG A 198 3.06 9.50 18.16
CA ARG A 198 1.77 8.89 17.80
C ARG A 198 1.96 7.75 16.82
N ALA A 199 2.70 8.00 15.73
CA ALA A 199 3.09 6.96 14.76
C ALA A 199 3.78 5.76 15.43
N ARG A 200 4.71 6.00 16.36
CA ARG A 200 5.36 4.93 17.15
C ARG A 200 4.40 4.11 17.99
N SER A 201 3.48 4.77 18.69
CA SER A 201 2.47 4.10 19.51
C SER A 201 1.55 3.22 18.66
N ILE A 202 1.13 3.73 17.49
CA ILE A 202 0.33 2.98 16.52
C ILE A 202 1.13 1.76 16.02
N GLY A 203 2.38 1.96 15.59
CA GLY A 203 3.29 0.89 15.17
C GLY A 203 3.42 -0.21 16.23
N LEU A 204 3.65 0.16 17.50
CA LEU A 204 3.76 -0.78 18.61
C LEU A 204 2.47 -1.61 18.80
N ARG A 205 1.30 -0.97 18.71
CA ARG A 205 0.01 -1.66 18.81
C ARG A 205 -0.21 -2.61 17.64
N LEU A 206 0.16 -2.21 16.42
CA LEU A 206 0.06 -3.06 15.23
C LEU A 206 0.99 -4.29 15.34
N VAL A 207 2.25 -4.11 15.76
CA VAL A 207 3.18 -5.21 16.02
C VAL A 207 2.65 -6.15 17.11
N GLY A 208 2.13 -5.60 18.21
CA GLY A 208 1.55 -6.38 19.31
C GLY A 208 0.34 -7.21 18.88
N ARG A 209 -0.40 -6.79 17.86
CA ARG A 209 -1.50 -7.56 17.25
C ARG A 209 -0.97 -8.65 16.32
N LEU A 210 0.05 -8.35 15.52
CA LEU A 210 0.72 -9.34 14.65
C LEU A 210 1.34 -10.49 15.46
N SER A 211 2.02 -10.20 16.56
CA SER A 211 2.66 -11.23 17.39
C SER A 211 1.64 -12.13 18.08
N LYS A 212 0.52 -11.56 18.55
CA LYS A 212 -0.60 -12.33 19.11
C LYS A 212 -1.27 -13.21 18.06
N LEU A 213 -1.48 -12.70 16.84
CA LEU A 213 -2.01 -13.48 15.72
C LEU A 213 -1.09 -14.65 15.36
N ARG A 214 0.23 -14.42 15.30
CA ARG A 214 1.22 -15.50 15.10
C ARG A 214 1.18 -16.53 16.24
N ALA A 215 1.10 -16.09 17.49
CA ALA A 215 1.01 -16.97 18.65
C ALA A 215 -0.29 -17.78 18.68
N SER A 216 -1.42 -17.20 18.26
CA SER A 216 -2.71 -17.91 18.18
C SER A 216 -2.78 -18.86 16.99
N CYS A 217 -2.14 -18.53 15.85
CA CYS A 217 -1.97 -19.46 14.73
C CYS A 217 -1.04 -20.63 15.09
N ASN A 218 -0.07 -20.42 15.99
CA ASN A 218 0.76 -21.50 16.54
C ASN A 218 -0.02 -22.43 17.49
N PHE A 219 -1.25 -22.10 17.89
CA PHE A 219 -2.11 -23.02 18.65
C PHE A 219 -2.82 -24.06 17.75
N PHE A 220 -2.78 -23.89 16.42
CA PHE A 220 -3.35 -24.85 15.46
C PHE A 220 -2.30 -25.71 14.73
N VAL A 221 -1.01 -25.62 15.10
CA VAL A 221 0.07 -26.44 14.49
C VAL A 221 0.72 -27.42 15.48
N CYS A 222 0.26 -27.51 16.73
CA CYS A 222 0.74 -28.51 17.70
C CYS A 222 -0.36 -29.49 18.15
N SER A 223 -0.92 -30.28 17.23
CA SER A 223 -1.76 -31.44 17.62
C SER A 223 -1.71 -32.67 16.70
N HIS A 224 -0.85 -32.73 15.67
CA HIS A 224 -0.76 -33.92 14.82
C HIS A 224 0.66 -34.45 14.55
N ILE A 225 1.59 -34.28 15.48
CA ILE A 225 2.81 -35.10 15.50
C ILE A 225 3.02 -35.63 16.93
N HIS A 226 2.15 -36.55 17.32
CA HIS A 226 2.47 -37.64 18.25
C HIS A 226 1.28 -38.60 18.29
N GLN A 227 1.30 -39.62 17.42
CA GLN A 227 0.83 -40.99 17.67
C GLN A 227 0.78 -41.79 16.36
N GLY A 228 1.30 -43.01 16.39
CA GLY A 228 1.25 -44.01 15.32
C GLY A 228 2.66 -44.41 14.87
N HIS A 229 3.31 -45.32 15.60
CA HIS A 229 3.30 -46.79 15.37
C HIS A 229 4.07 -47.20 14.12
#